data_AF-A0A2T0TP12-F1
#
_entry.id   AF-A0A2T0TP12-F1
#
_cell.length_a   1.000
_cell.length_b   1.000
_cell.length_c   1.000
_cell.angle_alpha   90.00
_cell.angle_beta   90.00
_cell.angle_gamma   90.00
#
_symmetry.space_group_name_H-M   'P 1'
#
loop_
_entity.id
_entity.type
_entity.pdbx_description
1 polymer ?
#
loop_
_entity_poly.entity_id
_entity_poly.type
_entity_poly.pdbx_seq_one_letter_code
_entity_poly.pdbx_strand_id
1 'polypeptide(L)'
;MLHGAVVLFMLTGALLALRWPRLVLLHAPVALAVLAVNLAGAPCPLTTLELALRERAGLPPYDGGFLGHVLFGPLGLDVAATVTQVGTYTVALGLNALGYGLLLARGRPRA
;
A
#
# COMPACT_ATOMS: atom_id res chain seq x y z
N MET A 1 -3.29 -0.85 -13.74
CA MET A 1 -2.66 -0.32 -12.51
C MET A 1 -2.87 -1.30 -11.37
N LEU A 2 -2.22 -2.46 -11.45
CA LEU A 2 -2.26 -3.48 -10.41
C LEU A 2 -1.71 -2.93 -9.10
N HIS A 3 -0.68 -2.07 -9.20
CA HIS A 3 -0.09 -1.37 -8.07
C HIS A 3 -1.13 -0.48 -7.34
N GLY A 4 -1.96 0.26 -8.06
CA GLY A 4 -3.02 1.08 -7.47
C GLY A 4 -4.07 0.26 -6.71
N ALA A 5 -4.45 -0.91 -7.23
CA ALA A 5 -5.35 -1.83 -6.54
C ALA A 5 -4.72 -2.35 -5.24
N VAL A 6 -3.42 -2.66 -5.24
CA VAL A 6 -2.70 -3.07 -4.04
C VAL A 6 -2.59 -1.95 -3.02
N VAL A 7 -2.34 -0.70 -3.44
CA VAL A 7 -2.35 0.46 -2.53
C VAL A 7 -3.74 0.67 -1.92
N LEU A 8 -4.80 0.59 -2.73
CA LEU A 8 -6.17 0.72 -2.22
C LEU A 8 -6.50 -0.40 -1.23
N PHE A 9 -6.12 -1.64 -1.57
CA PHE A 9 -6.30 -2.79 -0.69
C PHE A 9 -5.46 -2.63 0.60
N MET A 10 -4.24 -2.10 0.51
CA MET A 10 -3.40 -1.80 1.68
C MET A 10 -4.05 -0.79 2.63
N LEU A 11 -4.72 0.24 2.10
CA LEU A 11 -5.38 1.28 2.90
C LEU A 11 -6.73 0.84 3.46
N THR A 12 -7.50 0.05 2.69
CA THR A 12 -8.89 -0.28 3.01
C THR A 12 -9.10 -1.71 3.51
N GLY A 13 -8.15 -2.61 3.28
CA GLY A 13 -8.28 -4.04 3.56
C GLY A 13 -8.48 -4.36 5.04
N ALA A 14 -7.85 -3.62 5.94
CA ALA A 14 -8.05 -3.75 7.38
C ALA A 14 -9.46 -3.31 7.83
N LEU A 15 -10.05 -2.32 7.15
CA LEU A 15 -11.43 -1.89 7.38
C LEU A 15 -12.43 -2.89 6.78
N LEU A 16 -12.16 -3.42 5.59
CA LEU A 16 -12.97 -4.47 4.97
C LEU A 16 -12.98 -5.75 5.83
N ALA A 17 -11.86 -6.08 6.46
CA ALA A 17 -11.74 -7.17 7.42
C ALA A 17 -12.71 -7.03 8.61
N LEU A 18 -13.14 -5.82 8.99
CA LEU A 18 -14.14 -5.61 10.03
C LEU A 18 -15.51 -6.19 9.67
N ARG A 19 -15.85 -6.24 8.38
CA ARG A 19 -17.09 -6.81 7.88
C ARG A 19 -16.89 -8.28 7.47
N TRP A 20 -15.71 -8.62 6.94
CA TRP A 20 -15.37 -9.93 6.36
C TRP A 20 -14.04 -10.42 6.96
N PRO A 21 -14.02 -11.00 8.17
CA PRO A 21 -12.78 -11.29 8.93
C PRO A 21 -11.80 -12.22 8.21
N ARG A 22 -12.29 -13.07 7.29
CA ARG A 22 -11.44 -13.93 6.44
C ARG A 22 -10.49 -13.13 5.53
N LEU A 23 -10.82 -11.87 5.21
CA LEU A 23 -9.95 -11.00 4.41
C LEU A 23 -8.63 -10.68 5.12
N VAL A 24 -8.55 -10.79 6.45
CA VAL A 24 -7.27 -10.62 7.18
C VAL A 24 -6.20 -11.59 6.69
N LEU A 25 -6.58 -12.83 6.36
CA LEU A 25 -5.64 -13.85 5.89
C LEU A 25 -4.99 -13.48 4.55
N LEU A 26 -5.67 -12.67 3.73
CA LEU A 26 -5.14 -12.15 2.47
C LEU A 26 -4.48 -10.78 2.66
N HIS A 27 -5.06 -9.93 3.52
CA HIS A 27 -4.59 -8.58 3.77
C HIS A 27 -3.25 -8.56 4.51
N ALA A 28 -3.10 -9.36 5.57
CA ALA A 28 -1.87 -9.42 6.36
C ALA A 28 -0.61 -9.78 5.54
N PRO A 29 -0.57 -10.85 4.72
CA PRO A 29 0.61 -11.17 3.93
C PRO A 29 0.90 -10.12 2.85
N VAL A 30 -0.13 -9.56 2.21
CA VAL A 30 0.04 -8.48 1.22
C VAL A 30 0.62 -7.24 1.88
N ALA A 31 0.06 -6.84 3.02
CA ALA A 31 0.53 -5.68 3.78
C ALA A 31 1.99 -5.86 4.24
N LEU A 32 2.34 -7.05 4.73
CA LEU A 32 3.69 -7.37 5.15
C LEU A 32 4.67 -7.36 3.96
N ALA A 33 4.29 -7.94 2.82
CA ALA A 33 5.11 -7.92 1.62
C ALA A 33 5.35 -6.48 1.11
N VAL A 34 4.30 -5.65 1.07
CA VAL A 34 4.40 -4.22 0.69
C VAL A 34 5.32 -3.46 1.65
N LEU A 35 5.20 -3.72 2.96
CA LEU A 35 6.03 -3.07 3.97
C LEU A 35 7.50 -3.51 3.87
N ALA A 36 7.76 -4.81 3.71
CA ALA A 36 9.12 -5.36 3.61
C ALA A 36 9.85 -4.84 2.37
N VAL A 37 9.16 -4.76 1.24
CA VAL A 37 9.69 -4.19 0.00
C VAL A 37 10.01 -2.70 0.15
N ASN A 38 9.12 -1.94 0.79
CA ASN A 38 9.36 -0.52 1.08
C ASN A 38 10.54 -0.29 2.03
N LEU A 39 10.63 -1.08 3.10
CA LEU A 39 11.73 -1.04 4.07
C LEU A 39 13.08 -1.41 3.45
N ALA A 40 13.08 -2.33 2.49
CA ALA A 40 14.29 -2.71 1.76
C ALA A 40 14.80 -1.59 0.82
N GLY A 41 14.06 -0.48 0.67
CA GLY A 41 14.35 0.56 -0.33
C GLY A 41 14.31 0.02 -1.76
N ALA A 42 13.77 -1.18 -1.94
CA ALA A 42 13.75 -1.86 -3.22
C ALA A 42 12.58 -1.32 -4.06
N PRO A 43 12.77 -1.13 -5.38
CA PRO A 43 11.66 -0.84 -6.26
C PRO A 43 10.64 -1.98 -6.14
N CYS A 44 9.38 -1.62 -5.90
CA CYS A 44 8.35 -2.61 -5.64
C CYS A 44 8.27 -3.61 -6.81
N PRO A 45 8.30 -4.94 -6.58
CA PRO A 45 8.31 -5.92 -7.66
C PRO A 45 7.04 -5.83 -8.52
N LEU A 46 5.96 -5.27 -7.98
CA LEU A 46 4.77 -4.93 -8.78
C LEU A 46 5.01 -3.76 -9.73
N THR A 47 5.82 -2.77 -9.34
CA THR A 47 6.19 -1.65 -10.20
C THR A 47 7.07 -2.13 -11.35
N THR A 48 8.02 -3.04 -11.10
CA THR A 48 8.84 -3.63 -12.18
C THR A 48 7.99 -4.47 -13.13
N LEU A 49 7.04 -5.27 -12.63
CA LEU A 49 6.10 -6.01 -13.46
C LEU A 49 5.20 -5.08 -14.29
N GLU A 50 4.69 -3.99 -13.69
CA GLU A 50 3.85 -3.00 -14.37
C GLU A 50 4.62 -2.22 -15.44
N LEU A 51 5.88 -1.87 -15.18
CA LEU A 51 6.77 -1.24 -16.16
C LEU A 51 7.10 -2.21 -17.31
N ALA A 52 7.39 -3.48 -17.01
CA ALA A 52 7.66 -4.50 -18.04
C ALA A 52 6.42 -4.78 -18.92
N LEU A 53 5.21 -4.76 -18.35
CA LEU A 53 3.96 -4.87 -19.12
C LEU A 53 3.71 -3.62 -19.97
N ARG A 54 4.05 -2.42 -19.47
CA ARG A 54 3.96 -1.16 -20.23
C ARG A 54 4.94 -1.12 -21.39
N GLU A 55 6.18 -1.53 -21.17
CA GLU A 55 7.21 -1.62 -22.20
C GLU A 55 6.77 -2.55 -23.34
N ARG A 56 6.22 -3.73 -22.99
CA ARG A 56 5.62 -4.65 -23.97
C ARG A 56 4.41 -4.08 -24.70
N ALA A 57 3.71 -3.12 -24.10
CA ALA A 57 2.58 -2.42 -24.69
C ALA A 57 2.99 -1.14 -25.46
N GLY A 58 4.30 -0.84 -25.58
CA GLY A 58 4.80 0.38 -26.22
C GLY A 58 4.51 1.68 -25.47
N LEU A 59 4.18 1.58 -24.17
CA LEU A 59 3.90 2.73 -23.32
C LEU A 59 5.17 3.20 -22.61
N PRO A 60 5.38 4.52 -22.45
CA PRO A 60 6.54 5.03 -21.75
C PRO A 60 6.53 4.61 -20.27
N PRO A 61 7.71 4.28 -19.70
CA PRO A 61 7.85 4.09 -18.26
C PRO A 61 7.59 5.41 -17.52
N TYR A 62 7.17 5.33 -16.26
CA TYR A 62 7.05 6.51 -15.40
C TYR A 62 8.13 6.49 -14.31
N ASP A 63 8.79 7.62 -14.15
CA ASP A 63 9.82 7.84 -13.14
C ASP A 63 9.20 8.13 -11.76
N GLY A 64 9.92 7.75 -10.69
CA GLY A 64 9.49 8.00 -9.30
C GLY A 64 8.48 6.98 -8.72
N GLY A 65 8.16 5.90 -9.44
CA GLY A 65 7.23 4.86 -8.97
C GLY A 65 5.76 5.27 -9.00
N PHE A 66 4.85 4.35 -8.65
CA PHE A 66 3.39 4.56 -8.84
C PHE A 66 2.86 5.75 -8.04
N LEU A 67 3.21 5.84 -6.76
CA LEU A 67 2.78 6.95 -5.90
C LEU A 67 3.40 8.28 -6.34
N GLY A 68 4.66 8.26 -6.77
CA GLY A 68 5.34 9.43 -7.34
C GLY A 68 4.62 9.95 -8.59
N HIS A 69 4.23 9.05 -9.48
CA HIS A 69 3.56 9.42 -10.73
C HIS A 69 2.08 9.82 -10.55
N VAL A 70 1.32 9.08 -9.73
CA VAL A 70 -0.14 9.22 -9.64
C VAL A 70 -0.57 10.21 -8.56
N LEU A 71 0.14 10.25 -7.42
CA LEU A 71 -0.30 11.01 -6.25
C LEU A 71 0.58 12.23 -6.01
N PHE A 72 1.90 12.04 -5.89
CA PHE A 72 2.80 13.08 -5.43
C PHE A 72 3.25 14.04 -6.54
N GLY A 73 3.46 13.55 -7.76
CA GLY A 73 3.81 14.36 -8.93
C GLY A 73 2.82 15.48 -9.22
N PRO A 74 1.50 15.20 -9.30
CA PRO A 74 0.48 16.24 -9.45
C PRO A 74 0.42 17.24 -8.29
N LEU A 75 0.85 16.83 -7.09
CA LEU A 75 0.91 17.68 -5.90
C LEU A 75 2.24 18.47 -5.82
N GLY A 76 3.18 18.26 -6.73
CA GLY A 76 4.52 18.86 -6.69
C GLY A 76 5.37 18.33 -5.53
N LEU A 77 5.05 17.16 -4.99
CA LEU A 77 5.74 16.54 -3.87
C LEU A 77 6.75 15.51 -4.38
N ASP A 78 7.96 15.55 -3.82
CA ASP A 78 8.98 14.54 -4.08
C ASP A 78 8.68 13.28 -3.23
N VAL A 79 8.55 12.13 -3.88
CA VAL A 79 8.31 10.84 -3.21
C VAL A 79 9.51 10.39 -2.38
N ALA A 80 10.72 10.81 -2.77
CA ALA A 80 11.95 10.51 -2.06
C ALA A 80 12.16 11.43 -0.85
N ALA A 81 11.43 12.55 -0.76
CA ALA A 81 11.54 13.45 0.37
C ALA A 81 11.10 12.76 1.66
N THR A 82 11.89 12.93 2.72
CA THR A 82 11.65 12.32 4.03
C THR A 82 10.25 12.62 4.56
N VAL A 83 9.75 13.84 4.38
CA VAL A 83 8.40 14.24 4.80
C VAL A 83 7.30 13.41 4.12
N THR A 84 7.47 13.15 2.81
CA THR A 84 6.54 12.36 2.01
C THR A 84 6.57 10.90 2.41
N GLN A 85 7.77 10.35 2.65
CA GLN A 85 7.92 8.97 3.12
C GLN A 85 7.31 8.78 4.50
N VAL A 86 7.64 9.65 5.46
CA VAL A 86 7.09 9.61 6.83
C VAL A 86 5.58 9.76 6.80
N GLY A 87 5.04 10.69 6.01
CA GLY A 87 3.60 10.85 5.85
C GLY A 87 2.94 9.59 5.29
N THR A 88 3.54 9.00 4.24
CA THR A 88 3.04 7.76 3.62
C THR A 88 3.02 6.60 4.62
N TYR A 89 4.12 6.36 5.34
CA TYR A 89 4.18 5.31 6.35
C TYR A 89 3.21 5.55 7.50
N THR A 90 3.12 6.79 7.98
CA THR A 90 2.23 7.14 9.10
C THR A 90 0.77 6.89 8.75
N VAL A 91 0.33 7.31 7.56
CA VAL A 91 -1.04 7.08 7.09
C VAL A 91 -1.30 5.58 6.88
N ALA A 92 -0.39 4.89 6.20
CA ALA A 92 -0.55 3.46 5.93
C ALA A 92 -0.59 2.62 7.21
N LEU A 93 0.38 2.80 8.12
CA LEU A 93 0.40 2.08 9.40
C LEU A 93 -0.76 2.49 10.29
N GLY A 94 -1.10 3.77 10.37
CA GLY A 94 -2.18 4.27 11.21
C GLY A 94 -3.54 3.67 10.85
N LEU A 95 -3.88 3.65 9.55
CA LEU A 95 -5.13 3.04 9.07
C LEU A 95 -5.16 1.53 9.34
N ASN A 96 -4.03 0.84 9.12
CA ASN A 96 -3.94 -0.60 9.38
C ASN A 96 -4.04 -0.93 10.89
N ALA A 97 -3.34 -0.18 11.74
CA ALA A 97 -3.38 -0.33 13.18
C ALA A 97 -4.79 -0.08 13.73
N LEU A 98 -5.49 0.95 13.24
CA LEU A 98 -6.88 1.22 13.59
C LEU A 98 -7.80 0.07 13.17
N GLY A 99 -7.70 -0.39 11.92
CA GLY A 99 -8.53 -1.48 11.41
C GLY A 99 -8.33 -2.79 12.17
N TYR A 100 -7.07 -3.20 12.40
CA TYR A 100 -6.77 -4.39 13.19
C TYR A 100 -7.13 -4.23 14.67
N GLY A 101 -6.90 -3.06 15.27
CA GLY A 101 -7.27 -2.78 16.65
C GLY A 101 -8.78 -2.87 16.87
N LEU A 102 -9.58 -2.31 15.95
CA LEU A 102 -11.04 -2.43 15.98
C LEU A 102 -11.51 -3.88 15.78
N LEU A 103 -10.81 -4.66 14.94
CA LEU A 103 -11.13 -6.07 14.73
C LEU A 103 -10.85 -6.90 15.99
N LEU A 104 -9.71 -6.68 16.64
CA LEU A 104 -9.36 -7.31 17.91
C LEU A 104 -10.32 -6.92 19.03
N ALA A 105 -10.73 -5.65 19.08
CA ALA A 105 -11.72 -5.17 20.04
C ALA A 105 -13.12 -5.79 19.84
N ARG A 106 -13.49 -6.15 18.60
CA ARG A 106 -14.73 -6.89 18.30
C ARG A 106 -14.67 -8.37 18.68
N GLY A 107 -13.49 -8.97 18.62
CA GLY A 107 -13.27 -10.40 18.92
C GLY A 107 -13.05 -10.71 20.41
N ARG A 108 -12.76 -9.72 21.25
CA ARG A 108 -12.70 -9.91 22.71
C ARG A 108 -14.12 -10.09 23.24
N PRO A 109 -14.47 -11.23 23.86
CA PRO A 109 -15.67 -11.31 24.67
C PRO A 109 -15.59 -10.20 25.72
N ARG A 110 -16.65 -9.41 25.87
CA ARG A 110 -16.77 -8.54 27.05
C ARG A 110 -16.79 -9.48 28.25
N ALA A 111 -15.68 -9.52 28.99
CA ALA A 111 -15.59 -10.20 30.28
C ALA A 111 -16.38 -9.42 31.32
#